data_AF-A0A7G2SIC4-F1
#
_entry.id   AF-A0A7G2SIC4-F1
#
_cell.length_a   1.000
_cell.length_b   1.000
_cell.length_c   1.000
_cell.angle_alpha   90.00
_cell.angle_beta   90.00
_cell.angle_gamma   90.00
#
_symmetry.space_group_name_H-M   'P 1'
#
loop_
_entity.id
_entity.type
_entity.pdbx_description
1 polymer ?
#
loop_
_entity_poly.entity_id
_entity_poly.type
_entity_poly.pdbx_seq_one_letter_code
_entity_poly.pdbx_strand_id
1 'polypeptide(L)'
;MHDWTLVSINILWKEDSIKILFYDSCSNHKILYVNGFTKIVVPKLNEWERSISVYEVNGPNKINESCYSFYIHMQSGDIIEIEGKNIEIIDN
;
A
#
# COMPACT_ATOMS: atom_id res chain seq x y z
N MET A 1 7.11 -6.12 -5.52
CA MET A 1 7.37 -4.73 -5.07
C MET A 1 8.53 -4.67 -4.09
N HIS A 2 9.45 -5.65 -4.07
CA HIS A 2 10.66 -5.60 -3.24
C HIS A 2 11.52 -4.40 -3.64
N ASP A 3 12.11 -3.71 -2.66
CA ASP A 3 12.92 -2.49 -2.81
C ASP A 3 12.21 -1.27 -3.41
N TRP A 4 10.88 -1.33 -3.56
CA TRP A 4 10.12 -0.14 -3.95
C TRP A 4 10.08 0.85 -2.79
N THR A 5 10.21 2.14 -3.08
CA THR A 5 10.19 3.20 -2.07
C THR A 5 8.77 3.73 -1.91
N LEU A 6 8.22 3.70 -0.69
CA LEU A 6 6.94 4.31 -0.35
C LEU A 6 7.09 5.84 -0.32
N VAL A 7 6.31 6.54 -1.14
CA VAL A 7 6.37 8.01 -1.27
C VAL A 7 5.22 8.68 -0.52
N SER A 8 4.00 8.21 -0.75
CA SER A 8 2.81 8.79 -0.10
C SER A 8 1.66 7.80 -0.04
N ILE A 9 0.80 7.98 0.95
CA ILE A 9 -0.50 7.31 1.04
C ILE A 9 -1.55 8.42 1.13
N ASN A 10 -2.44 8.48 0.15
CA ASN A 10 -3.49 9.50 0.06
C ASN A 10 -4.85 8.84 0.22
N ILE A 11 -5.61 9.26 1.23
CA ILE A 11 -6.98 8.78 1.46
C ILE A 11 -7.95 9.80 0.84
N LEU A 12 -8.74 9.34 -0.12
CA LEU A 12 -9.72 10.15 -0.84
C LEU A 12 -11.13 9.77 -0.37
N TRP A 13 -11.55 10.34 0.75
CA TRP A 13 -12.83 10.00 1.41
C TRP A 13 -14.06 10.14 0.52
N LYS A 14 -14.10 11.15 -0.35
CA LYS A 14 -15.23 11.38 -1.26
C LYS A 14 -15.31 10.31 -2.36
N GLU A 15 -14.17 9.77 -2.77
CA GLU A 15 -14.05 8.76 -3.84
C GLU A 15 -14.07 7.33 -3.28
N ASP A 16 -14.12 7.18 -1.95
CA ASP A 16 -14.01 5.90 -1.26
C ASP A 16 -12.77 5.12 -1.73
N SER A 17 -11.61 5.80 -1.76
CA SER A 17 -10.39 5.22 -2.32
C SER A 17 -9.10 5.62 -1.61
N ILE A 18 -8.07 4.79 -1.79
CA ILE A 18 -6.70 5.03 -1.35
C ILE A 18 -5.78 5.01 -2.57
N LYS A 19 -4.91 6.02 -2.68
CA LYS A 19 -3.81 6.08 -3.67
C LYS A 19 -2.49 6.01 -2.94
N ILE A 20 -1.73 4.95 -3.19
CA ILE A 20 -0.37 4.80 -2.66
C ILE A 20 0.61 5.01 -3.80
N LEU A 21 1.52 5.95 -3.62
CA LEU A 21 2.58 6.23 -4.58
C LEU A 21 3.86 5.53 -4.15
N PHE A 22 4.48 4.83 -5.09
CA PHE A 22 5.80 4.24 -4.95
C PHE A 22 6.75 4.73 -6.05
N TYR A 23 8.04 4.67 -5.76
CA TYR A 23 9.09 4.55 -6.77
C TYR A 23 9.55 3.10 -6.86
N ASP A 24 9.64 2.54 -8.07
CA ASP A 24 10.31 1.26 -8.28
C ASP A 24 11.84 1.39 -8.20
N SER A 25 12.58 0.29 -8.35
CA SER A 25 14.04 0.28 -8.29
C SER A 25 14.72 1.07 -9.43
N CYS A 26 13.97 1.43 -10.47
CA CYS A 26 14.41 2.27 -11.58
C CYS A 26 13.94 3.72 -11.42
N SER A 27 13.40 4.10 -10.26
CA SER A 27 12.81 5.42 -9.99
C SER A 27 11.58 5.76 -10.85
N ASN A 28 10.89 4.77 -11.41
CA ASN A 28 9.61 5.01 -12.09
C ASN A 28 8.49 5.12 -11.07
N HIS A 29 7.51 5.97 -11.37
CA HIS A 29 6.31 6.09 -10.56
C HIS A 29 5.39 4.88 -10.74
N LYS A 30 4.94 4.31 -9.61
CA LYS A 30 3.94 3.24 -9.57
C LYS A 30 2.85 3.62 -8.59
N ILE A 31 1.59 3.53 -9.02
CA ILE A 31 0.43 3.86 -8.18
C ILE A 31 -0.30 2.57 -7.84
N LEU A 32 -0.43 2.26 -6.55
CA LEU A 32 -1.37 1.25 -6.08
C LEU A 32 -2.68 1.96 -5.72
N TYR A 33 -3.75 1.61 -6.42
CA TYR A 33 -5.07 2.15 -6.19
C TYR A 33 -5.97 1.11 -5.52
N VAL A 34 -6.68 1.54 -4.48
CA VAL A 34 -7.64 0.72 -3.75
C VAL A 34 -8.98 1.44 -3.77
N ASN A 35 -10.02 0.78 -4.24
CA ASN A 35 -11.39 1.32 -4.23
C ASN A 35 -12.28 0.54 -3.26
N GLY A 36 -13.22 1.24 -2.62
CA GLY A 36 -14.13 0.68 -1.65
C GLY A 36 -13.40 0.25 -0.39
N PHE A 37 -12.50 1.08 0.15
CA PHE A 37 -11.65 0.67 1.26
C PHE A 37 -12.45 0.62 2.57
N THR A 38 -12.27 -0.44 3.36
CA THR A 38 -12.95 -0.60 4.65
C THR A 38 -12.03 -0.37 5.83
N LYS A 39 -10.72 -0.56 5.62
CA LYS A 39 -9.72 -0.48 6.67
C LYS A 39 -8.39 -0.02 6.08
N ILE A 40 -7.73 0.86 6.82
CA ILE A 40 -6.33 1.20 6.63
C ILE A 40 -5.67 1.33 8.00
N VAL A 41 -4.54 0.66 8.17
CA VAL A 41 -3.69 0.78 9.36
C VAL A 41 -2.29 1.11 8.89
N VAL A 42 -1.80 2.29 9.30
CA VAL A 42 -0.45 2.77 8.99
C VAL A 42 0.28 2.96 10.32
N PRO A 43 0.89 1.89 10.86
CA PRO A 43 1.68 2.01 12.08
C PRO A 43 2.96 2.79 11.77
N LYS A 44 3.35 3.68 12.68
CA LYS A 44 4.68 4.30 12.69
C LYS A 44 5.34 3.99 14.03
N LEU A 45 5.52 2.70 14.27
CA LEU A 45 6.09 2.21 15.53
C LEU A 45 7.61 2.34 15.51
N ASN A 46 8.19 2.23 14.32
CA ASN A 46 9.61 2.44 14.08
C ASN A 46 9.84 3.74 13.30
N GLU A 47 11.02 4.34 13.47
CA GLU A 47 11.40 5.48 12.64
C GLU A 47 11.59 5.03 11.20
N TRP A 48 10.78 5.58 10.29
CA TRP A 48 10.87 5.25 8.85
C TRP A 48 12.02 5.98 8.14
N GLU A 49 12.82 6.79 8.85
CA GLU A 49 13.79 7.76 8.31
C GLU A 49 14.48 7.30 7.02
N ARG A 50 15.24 6.20 7.07
CA ARG A 50 15.99 5.66 5.92
C ARG A 50 15.36 4.41 5.30
N SER A 51 14.33 3.84 5.94
CA SER A 51 13.70 2.56 5.55
C SER A 51 12.24 2.73 5.16
N ILE A 52 11.98 3.70 4.29
CA ILE A 52 10.72 3.81 3.53
C ILE A 52 10.61 2.79 2.39
N SER A 53 11.56 1.86 2.28
CA SER A 53 11.55 0.79 1.28
C SER A 53 10.66 -0.37 1.71
N VAL A 54 9.99 -0.96 0.72
CA VAL A 54 9.16 -2.15 0.86
C VAL A 54 10.07 -3.38 0.91
N TYR A 55 9.91 -4.18 1.96
CA TYR A 55 10.50 -5.50 2.04
C TYR A 55 9.68 -6.50 1.22
N GLU A 56 8.37 -6.61 1.46
CA GLU A 56 7.50 -7.47 0.67
C GLU A 56 6.06 -6.96 0.68
N VAL A 57 5.25 -7.50 -0.23
CA VAL A 57 3.81 -7.28 -0.25
C VAL A 57 3.12 -8.63 -0.24
N ASN A 58 2.23 -8.81 0.72
CA ASN A 58 1.45 -10.04 0.91
C ASN A 58 -0.01 -9.80 0.52
N GLY A 59 -0.51 -10.56 -0.45
CA GLY A 59 -1.89 -10.45 -0.97
C GLY A 59 -1.94 -10.15 -2.47
N PRO A 60 -3.13 -9.81 -3.00
CA PRO A 60 -4.40 -9.65 -2.29
C PRO A 60 -4.94 -11.00 -1.77
N ASN A 61 -5.33 -11.03 -0.50
CA ASN A 61 -5.98 -12.16 0.16
C ASN A 61 -7.48 -11.87 0.27
N LYS A 62 -8.32 -12.82 -0.13
CA LYS A 62 -9.78 -12.67 -0.06
C LYS A 62 -10.25 -12.77 1.40
N ILE A 63 -10.90 -11.74 1.93
CA ILE A 63 -11.55 -11.76 3.25
C ILE A 63 -12.97 -12.34 3.11
N ASN A 64 -13.71 -11.83 2.12
CA ASN A 64 -15.08 -12.29 1.79
C ASN A 64 -15.36 -12.07 0.29
N GLU A 65 -16.59 -12.30 -0.17
CA GLU A 65 -16.96 -12.20 -1.59
C GLU A 65 -16.71 -10.83 -2.23
N SER A 66 -16.63 -9.77 -1.42
CA SER A 66 -16.54 -8.38 -1.89
C SER A 66 -15.32 -7.62 -1.36
N CYS A 67 -14.44 -8.26 -0.59
CA CYS A 67 -13.37 -7.57 0.12
C CYS A 67 -12.08 -8.39 0.13
N TYR A 68 -10.98 -7.70 -0.14
CA TYR A 68 -9.62 -8.22 -0.15
C TYR A 68 -8.76 -7.43 0.82
N SER A 69 -7.81 -8.10 1.45
CA SER A 69 -6.75 -7.48 2.27
C SER A 69 -5.40 -7.62 1.58
N PHE A 70 -4.53 -6.64 1.75
CA PHE A 70 -3.11 -6.79 1.49
C PHE A 70 -2.27 -6.07 2.54
N TYR A 71 -1.04 -6.52 2.67
CA TYR A 71 -0.09 -6.05 3.66
C TYR A 71 1.19 -5.60 2.96
N ILE A 72 1.66 -4.40 3.27
CA ILE A 72 2.96 -3.90 2.83
C ILE A 72 3.89 -3.99 4.03
N HIS A 73 4.87 -4.88 3.94
CA HIS A 73 5.90 -5.02 4.97
C HIS A 73 7.02 -4.05 4.63
N MET A 74 7.24 -3.07 5.50
CA MET A 74 8.31 -2.09 5.37
C MET A 74 9.63 -2.70 5.86
N GLN A 75 10.76 -2.25 5.30
CA GLN A 75 12.09 -2.65 5.80
C GLN A 75 12.34 -2.20 7.25
N SER A 76 11.61 -1.19 7.74
CA SER A 76 11.60 -0.79 9.16
C SER A 76 10.99 -1.84 10.09
N GLY A 77 10.30 -2.85 9.55
CA GLY A 77 9.53 -3.85 10.30
C GLY A 77 8.05 -3.50 10.48
N ASP A 78 7.64 -2.28 10.14
CA ASP A 78 6.24 -1.86 10.21
C ASP A 78 5.41 -2.51 9.09
N ILE A 79 4.17 -2.88 9.39
CA ILE A 79 3.24 -3.51 8.44
C ILE A 79 2.07 -2.58 8.19
N ILE A 80 1.95 -2.09 6.96
CA ILE A 80 0.78 -1.33 6.52
C ILE A 80 -0.28 -2.33 6.08
N GLU A 81 -1.47 -2.26 6.67
CA GLU A 81 -2.59 -3.13 6.35
C GLU A 81 -3.68 -2.34 5.65
N ILE A 82 -4.20 -2.85 4.53
CA ILE A 82 -5.27 -2.22 3.78
C ILE A 82 -6.29 -3.26 3.33
N GLU A 83 -7.56 -2.93 3.45
CA GLU A 83 -8.70 -3.70 2.96
C GLU A 83 -9.51 -2.90 1.95
N GLY A 84 -9.96 -3.53 0.86
CA GLY A 84 -10.85 -2.90 -0.12
C GLY A 84 -11.45 -3.87 -1.13
N LYS A 85 -12.33 -3.35 -1.98
CA LYS A 85 -13.08 -4.15 -2.98
C LYS A 85 -12.25 -4.46 -4.22
N ASN A 86 -11.51 -3.48 -4.70
CA ASN A 86 -10.66 -3.59 -5.88
C ASN A 86 -9.28 -3.01 -5.58
N ILE A 87 -8.23 -3.69 -6.03
CA ILE A 87 -6.83 -3.36 -5.81
C ILE A 87 -6.13 -3.49 -7.16
N GLU A 88 -5.55 -2.39 -7.65
CA GLU A 88 -4.88 -2.36 -8.95
C GLU A 88 -3.58 -1.56 -8.89
N ILE A 89 -2.56 -2.02 -9.63
CA ILE A 89 -1.35 -1.24 -9.88
C ILE A 89 -1.52 -0.55 -11.23
N ILE A 90 -1.40 0.76 -11.22
CA ILE A 90 -1.48 1.61 -12.40
C ILE A 90 -0.07 2.14 -12.69
N ASP A 91 0.38 1.91 -13.92
CA ASP A 91 1.58 2.52 -14.46
C ASP A 91 1.19 3.86 -15.09
N ASN A 92 1.91 4.92 -14.72
CA ASN A 92 1.82 6.22 -15.40
C ASN A 92 2.71 6.24 -16.65
#